data_AF-A0A9E2PBE3-F1
#
_entry.id   AF-A0A9E2PBE3-F1
#
_cell.length_a   1.000
_cell.length_b   1.000
_cell.length_c   1.000
_cell.angle_alpha   90.00
_cell.angle_beta   90.00
_cell.angle_gamma   90.00
#
_symmetry.space_group_name_H-M   'P 1'
#
loop_
_entity.id
_entity.type
_entity.pdbx_description
1 polymer ?
#
loop_
_entity_poly.entity_id
_entity_poly.type
_entity_poly.pdbx_seq_one_letter_code
_entity_poly.pdbx_strand_id
1 'polypeptide(L)'
;TALNKFSPLVKKNNNSTKKEEHKKKSSTASTCKNTADHFYRGLLPKRKLLIGQFLYYSGIVSWKTLIDALTRQKMQRPPVGQIALKWGILSRNDIHAILKQRAIEREFEKRFVEYAYLKGYLTSFQRLALLGKQRSLQRPIGEFFVEKGILMSKDVELLVKKLQLHNHKAAIKII
;
A
#
# COMPACT_ATOMS: atom_id res chain seq x y z
N THR A 1 -24.30 69.74 -7.77
CA THR A 1 -23.30 70.67 -8.33
C THR A 1 -21.96 70.40 -7.67
N ALA A 2 -20.85 70.50 -8.43
CA ALA A 2 -19.48 70.00 -8.16
C ALA A 2 -19.31 68.52 -8.59
N LEU A 3 -18.93 68.17 -9.83
CA LEU A 3 -17.71 68.50 -10.59
C LEU A 3 -16.43 68.32 -9.76
N ASN A 4 -15.73 67.20 -9.96
CA ASN A 4 -14.30 67.29 -10.23
C ASN A 4 -13.79 66.09 -11.05
N LYS A 5 -13.37 66.43 -12.28
CA LYS A 5 -12.50 65.64 -13.15
C LYS A 5 -11.08 65.72 -12.62
N PHE A 6 -10.37 64.60 -12.55
CA PHE A 6 -8.91 64.59 -12.61
C PHE A 6 -8.45 63.31 -13.33
N SER A 7 -8.00 63.50 -14.57
CA SER A 7 -6.87 62.77 -15.17
C SER A 7 -5.63 63.69 -15.00
N PRO A 8 -4.40 63.38 -15.48
CA PRO A 8 -3.79 62.13 -15.95
C PRO A 8 -2.40 61.92 -15.28
N LEU A 9 -1.46 61.27 -15.99
CA LEU A 9 0.02 61.16 -15.79
C LEU A 9 0.47 59.73 -15.46
N VAL A 10 0.76 58.89 -16.47
CA VAL A 10 2.04 58.81 -17.20
C VAL A 10 3.20 58.42 -16.29
N LYS A 11 3.71 57.18 -16.44
CA LYS A 11 5.08 56.91 -16.89
C LYS A 11 5.29 55.41 -17.15
N LYS A 12 5.73 55.12 -18.37
CA LYS A 12 6.48 53.92 -18.78
C LYS A 12 7.67 53.73 -17.84
N ASN A 13 8.04 52.47 -17.56
CA ASN A 13 9.29 51.95 -18.10
C ASN A 13 9.46 50.46 -17.89
N ASN A 14 10.04 49.89 -18.94
CA ASN A 14 10.55 48.54 -19.08
C ASN A 14 11.66 48.28 -18.06
N ASN A 15 11.84 47.02 -17.66
CA ASN A 15 13.14 46.35 -17.76
C ASN A 15 13.05 44.85 -17.45
N SER A 16 13.44 44.07 -18.45
CA SER A 16 14.15 42.79 -18.34
C SER A 16 15.18 42.79 -17.19
N THR A 17 15.42 41.73 -16.43
CA THR A 17 16.23 40.58 -16.82
C THR A 17 16.39 39.61 -15.64
N LYS A 18 16.60 38.33 -15.97
CA LYS A 18 17.43 37.30 -15.30
C LYS A 18 16.91 36.56 -14.05
N LYS A 19 16.85 35.23 -14.27
CA LYS A 19 17.34 34.09 -13.45
C LYS A 19 17.02 34.09 -11.96
N GLU A 20 16.34 33.02 -11.51
CA GLU A 20 16.96 31.99 -10.66
C GLU A 20 16.01 30.81 -10.40
N GLU A 21 16.60 29.61 -10.42
CA GLU A 21 16.00 28.34 -10.04
C GLU A 21 15.67 28.32 -8.55
N HIS A 22 14.45 27.92 -8.16
CA HIS A 22 14.23 27.29 -6.86
C HIS A 22 13.03 26.33 -6.86
N LYS A 23 13.37 25.05 -7.07
CA LYS A 23 12.86 23.86 -6.35
C LYS A 23 11.76 24.15 -5.32
N LYS A 24 10.50 23.92 -5.68
CA LYS A 24 9.39 23.78 -4.73
C LYS A 24 8.75 22.40 -4.82
N LYS A 25 9.01 21.64 -3.74
CA LYS A 25 8.18 20.54 -3.24
C LYS A 25 6.71 20.96 -3.27
N SER A 26 5.85 20.15 -3.87
CA SER A 26 4.41 20.16 -3.64
C SER A 26 3.99 18.69 -3.53
N SER A 27 3.88 18.20 -2.30
CA SER A 27 2.62 18.06 -1.57
C SER A 27 1.68 17.08 -2.28
N THR A 28 1.78 15.82 -1.84
CA THR A 28 0.81 14.75 -2.04
C THR A 28 -0.56 15.18 -1.53
N ALA A 29 -1.36 15.78 -2.41
CA ALA A 29 -2.80 15.86 -2.31
C ALA A 29 -3.35 14.98 -3.44
N SER A 30 -3.65 13.71 -3.11
CA SER A 30 -4.26 12.79 -4.07
C SER A 30 -5.72 13.19 -4.29
N THR A 31 -5.92 14.07 -5.24
CA THR A 31 -7.23 14.40 -5.82
C THR A 31 -7.88 13.11 -6.33
N CYS A 32 -9.04 12.79 -5.77
CA CYS A 32 -9.93 11.73 -6.21
C CYS A 32 -10.44 12.06 -7.63
N LYS A 33 -9.65 11.74 -8.65
CA LYS A 33 -10.12 11.74 -10.04
C LYS A 33 -10.78 10.39 -10.30
N ASN A 34 -11.98 10.42 -10.87
CA ASN A 34 -12.67 9.25 -11.44
C ASN A 34 -11.69 8.48 -12.34
N THR A 35 -11.03 7.45 -11.80
CA THR A 35 -10.23 6.54 -12.62
C THR A 35 -11.24 5.64 -13.32
N ALA A 36 -11.43 5.86 -14.62
CA ALA A 36 -12.10 4.89 -15.47
C ALA A 36 -11.51 3.51 -15.18
N ASP A 37 -12.36 2.56 -14.81
CA ASP A 37 -11.91 1.22 -14.52
C ASP A 37 -11.28 0.64 -15.78
N HIS A 38 -10.08 0.08 -15.67
CA HIS A 38 -9.31 -0.38 -16.83
C HIS A 38 -8.75 -1.76 -16.62
N PHE A 39 -8.72 -2.50 -17.72
CA PHE A 39 -8.11 -3.82 -17.84
C PHE A 39 -6.76 -3.69 -18.53
N TYR A 40 -5.82 -4.54 -18.14
CA TYR A 40 -4.54 -4.62 -18.83
C TYR A 40 -4.72 -5.28 -20.20
N ARG A 41 -4.11 -4.70 -21.25
CA ARG A 41 -4.17 -5.18 -22.64
C ARG A 41 -2.80 -5.52 -23.23
N GLY A 42 -1.74 -5.43 -22.44
CA GLY A 42 -0.37 -5.68 -22.91
C GLY A 42 0.08 -7.12 -22.78
N LEU A 43 1.36 -7.35 -23.02
CA LEU A 43 2.01 -8.66 -22.80
C LEU A 43 2.25 -8.92 -21.31
N LEU A 44 2.14 -10.18 -20.90
CA LEU A 44 2.45 -10.61 -19.54
C LEU A 44 3.91 -10.24 -19.17
N PRO A 45 4.15 -9.56 -18.03
CA PRO A 45 5.50 -9.21 -17.59
C PRO A 45 6.40 -10.44 -17.44
N LYS A 46 7.64 -10.35 -17.93
CA LYS A 46 8.67 -11.40 -17.83
C LYS A 46 9.33 -11.47 -16.45
N ARG A 47 8.54 -11.34 -15.39
CA ARG A 47 8.97 -11.46 -13.99
C ARG A 47 8.01 -12.35 -13.23
N LYS A 48 8.41 -12.80 -12.04
CA LYS A 48 7.51 -13.50 -11.13
C LYS A 48 6.37 -12.56 -10.73
N LEU A 49 5.15 -13.07 -10.80
CA LEU A 49 3.91 -12.39 -10.45
C LEU A 49 3.29 -13.04 -9.23
N LEU A 50 2.62 -12.22 -8.42
CA LEU A 50 1.67 -12.71 -7.42
C LEU A 50 0.31 -12.97 -8.08
N ILE A 51 -0.53 -13.79 -7.46
CA ILE A 51 -1.84 -14.16 -8.04
C ILE A 51 -2.68 -12.95 -8.45
N GLY A 52 -2.80 -11.92 -7.61
CA GLY A 52 -3.55 -10.71 -7.96
C GLY A 52 -2.95 -9.96 -9.15
N GLN A 53 -1.61 -9.88 -9.23
CA GLN A 53 -0.93 -9.27 -10.38
C GLN A 53 -1.16 -10.07 -11.65
N PHE A 54 -1.09 -11.40 -11.57
CA PHE A 54 -1.33 -12.29 -12.70
C PHE A 54 -2.76 -12.16 -13.21
N LEU A 55 -3.76 -12.13 -12.32
CA LEU A 55 -5.15 -11.92 -12.71
C LEU A 55 -5.36 -10.57 -13.42
N TYR A 56 -4.67 -9.53 -12.98
CA TYR A 56 -4.75 -8.21 -13.63
C TYR A 56 -4.07 -8.21 -15.00
N TYR A 57 -2.82 -8.69 -15.09
CA TYR A 57 -2.06 -8.70 -16.34
C TYR A 57 -2.58 -9.74 -17.36
N SER A 58 -3.37 -10.72 -16.93
CA SER A 58 -4.10 -11.63 -17.83
C SER A 58 -5.44 -11.06 -18.30
N GLY A 59 -5.82 -9.86 -17.83
CA GLY A 59 -7.08 -9.22 -18.19
C GLY A 59 -8.32 -9.81 -17.50
N ILE A 60 -8.15 -10.71 -16.51
CA ILE A 60 -9.25 -11.34 -15.79
C ILE A 60 -9.90 -10.37 -14.81
N VAL A 61 -9.10 -9.53 -14.16
CA VAL A 61 -9.60 -8.52 -13.22
C VAL A 61 -9.18 -7.12 -13.63
N SER A 62 -10.03 -6.14 -13.36
CA SER A 62 -9.73 -4.74 -13.58
C SER A 62 -8.81 -4.17 -12.49
N TRP A 63 -8.19 -3.03 -12.76
CA TRP A 63 -7.35 -2.35 -11.77
C TRP A 63 -8.14 -2.01 -10.50
N LYS A 64 -9.36 -1.49 -10.63
CA LYS A 64 -10.21 -1.16 -9.49
C LYS A 64 -10.49 -2.41 -8.65
N THR A 65 -10.86 -3.51 -9.30
CA THR A 65 -11.16 -4.78 -8.65
C THR A 65 -9.94 -5.33 -7.88
N LEU A 66 -8.74 -5.22 -8.46
CA LEU A 66 -7.50 -5.61 -7.79
C LEU A 66 -7.24 -4.75 -6.55
N ILE A 67 -7.40 -3.42 -6.66
CA ILE A 67 -7.20 -2.49 -5.53
C ILE A 67 -8.23 -2.74 -4.43
N ASP A 68 -9.49 -3.00 -4.77
CA ASP A 68 -10.53 -3.33 -3.81
C ASP A 68 -10.22 -4.64 -3.06
N ALA A 69 -9.74 -5.65 -3.79
CA ALA A 69 -9.31 -6.92 -3.22
C ALA A 69 -8.16 -6.74 -2.21
N LEU A 70 -7.11 -6.00 -2.61
CA LEU A 70 -5.95 -5.72 -1.76
C LEU A 70 -6.32 -4.89 -0.54
N THR A 71 -7.20 -3.91 -0.71
CA THR A 71 -7.67 -3.05 0.38
C THR A 71 -8.45 -3.87 1.40
N ARG A 72 -9.39 -4.71 0.95
CA ARG A 72 -10.13 -5.63 1.84
C ARG A 72 -9.21 -6.59 2.57
N GLN A 73 -8.25 -7.20 1.86
CA GLN A 73 -7.29 -8.11 2.46
C GLN A 73 -6.45 -7.42 3.56
N LYS A 74 -6.04 -6.17 3.34
CA LYS A 74 -5.30 -5.37 4.32
C LYS A 74 -6.16 -5.04 5.55
N MET A 75 -7.42 -4.64 5.35
CA MET A 75 -8.32 -4.24 6.44
C MET A 75 -8.68 -5.41 7.37
N GLN A 76 -8.69 -6.64 6.85
CA GLN A 76 -8.98 -7.82 7.65
C GLN A 76 -7.82 -8.26 8.56
N ARG A 77 -6.62 -7.71 8.37
CA ARG A 77 -5.43 -8.10 9.15
C ARG A 77 -5.35 -7.24 10.42
N PRO A 78 -5.67 -7.77 11.62
CA PRO A 78 -5.54 -6.99 12.83
C PRO A 78 -4.06 -6.64 13.10
N PRO A 79 -3.78 -5.46 13.66
CA PRO A 79 -2.42 -5.10 14.07
C PRO A 79 -1.91 -6.06 15.15
N VAL A 80 -0.62 -6.40 15.11
CA VAL A 80 -0.05 -7.41 16.01
C VAL A 80 -0.20 -7.02 17.48
N GLY A 81 -0.08 -5.73 17.82
CA GLY A 81 -0.29 -5.25 19.19
C GLY A 81 -1.69 -5.59 19.73
N GLN A 82 -2.73 -5.56 18.89
CA GLN A 82 -4.07 -5.96 19.29
C GLN A 82 -4.20 -7.47 19.50
N ILE A 83 -3.49 -8.27 18.70
CA ILE A 83 -3.42 -9.73 18.92
C ILE A 83 -2.72 -10.04 20.24
N ALA A 84 -1.59 -9.37 20.51
CA ALA A 84 -0.83 -9.54 21.75
C ALA A 84 -1.64 -9.15 22.98
N LEU A 85 -2.41 -8.07 22.90
CA LEU A 85 -3.34 -7.66 23.96
C LEU A 85 -4.43 -8.70 24.20
N LYS A 86 -5.07 -9.20 23.13
CA LYS A 86 -6.13 -10.22 23.24
C LYS A 86 -5.62 -11.54 23.82
N TRP A 87 -4.35 -11.87 23.59
CA TRP A 87 -3.72 -13.10 24.09
C TRP A 87 -3.07 -12.92 25.47
N GLY A 88 -3.13 -11.73 26.06
CA GLY A 88 -2.49 -11.44 27.35
C GLY A 88 -0.96 -11.48 27.31
N ILE A 89 -0.36 -11.49 26.12
CA ILE A 89 1.11 -11.49 25.95
C ILE A 89 1.68 -10.11 26.27
N LEU A 90 0.96 -9.05 25.93
CA LEU A 90 1.30 -7.66 26.23
C LEU A 90 0.10 -6.97 26.86
N SER A 91 0.33 -6.17 27.90
CA SER A 91 -0.67 -5.27 28.44
C SER A 91 -0.81 -4.00 27.59
N ARG A 92 -1.87 -3.22 27.84
CA ARG A 92 -2.01 -1.87 27.24
C ARG A 92 -0.83 -0.97 27.58
N ASN A 93 -0.28 -1.09 28.79
CA ASN A 93 0.86 -0.31 29.25
C ASN A 93 2.12 -0.69 28.50
N ASP A 94 2.35 -1.99 28.28
CA ASP A 94 3.51 -2.48 27.50
C ASP A 94 3.45 -1.97 26.07
N ILE A 95 2.28 -2.05 25.42
CA ILE A 95 2.10 -1.55 24.06
C ILE A 95 2.39 -0.05 23.98
N HIS A 96 1.90 0.73 24.94
CA HIS A 96 2.17 2.17 24.99
C HIS A 96 3.66 2.47 25.22
N ALA A 97 4.30 1.75 26.15
CA ALA A 97 5.72 1.88 26.42
C ALA A 97 6.57 1.56 25.18
N ILE A 98 6.27 0.45 24.50
CA ILE A 98 6.94 0.04 23.26
C ILE A 98 6.81 1.11 22.18
N LEU A 99 5.59 1.62 21.94
CA LEU A 99 5.35 2.64 20.91
C LEU A 99 6.05 3.96 21.23
N LYS A 100 6.00 4.38 22.49
CA LYS A 100 6.67 5.59 22.99
C LYS A 100 8.19 5.48 22.85
N GLN A 101 8.76 4.38 23.33
CA GLN A 101 10.21 4.15 23.28
C GLN A 101 10.71 4.08 21.84
N ARG A 102 9.99 3.38 20.95
CA ARG A 102 10.31 3.32 19.52
C ARG A 102 10.29 4.70 18.85
N ALA A 103 9.35 5.57 19.25
CA ALA A 103 9.27 6.92 18.74
C ALA A 103 10.43 7.80 19.23
N ILE A 104 10.81 7.68 20.51
CA ILE A 104 11.95 8.39 21.11
C ILE A 104 13.27 7.98 20.45
N GLU A 105 13.48 6.68 20.27
CA GLU A 105 14.68 6.11 19.65
C GLU A 105 14.70 6.25 18.12
N ARG A 106 13.63 6.79 17.51
CA ARG A 106 13.45 6.95 16.05
C ARG A 106 13.56 5.64 15.25
N GLU A 107 13.23 4.52 15.87
CA GLU A 107 13.34 3.17 15.30
C GLU A 107 12.10 2.78 14.48
N PHE A 108 11.67 3.68 13.59
CA PHE A 108 10.46 3.47 12.77
C PHE A 108 10.65 2.43 11.66
N GLU A 109 11.88 2.17 11.26
CA GLU A 109 12.22 1.14 10.26
C GLU A 109 11.98 -0.28 10.81
N LYS A 110 12.23 -0.48 12.11
CA LYS A 110 11.99 -1.75 12.78
C LYS A 110 10.49 -2.00 12.93
N ARG A 111 10.04 -3.20 12.60
CA ARG A 111 8.65 -3.62 12.81
C ARG A 111 8.35 -3.67 14.31
N PHE A 112 7.13 -3.34 14.71
CA PHE A 112 6.70 -3.35 16.11
C PHE A 112 7.11 -4.62 16.87
N VAL A 113 6.85 -5.79 16.30
CA VAL A 113 7.13 -7.10 16.95
C VAL A 113 8.64 -7.33 17.10
N GLU A 114 9.43 -6.91 16.11
CA GLU A 114 10.88 -7.07 16.16
C GLU A 114 11.48 -6.13 17.20
N TYR A 115 11.01 -4.89 17.24
CA TYR A 115 11.41 -3.94 18.28
C TYR A 115 11.03 -4.43 19.68
N ALA A 116 9.79 -4.92 19.87
CA ALA A 116 9.33 -5.46 21.15
C ALA A 116 10.16 -6.67 21.61
N TYR A 117 10.56 -7.55 20.68
CA TYR A 117 11.48 -8.65 20.96
C TYR A 117 12.86 -8.15 21.38
N LEU A 118 13.45 -7.21 20.63
CA LEU A 118 14.78 -6.65 20.95
C LEU A 118 14.82 -5.92 22.29
N LYS A 119 13.69 -5.35 22.74
CA LYS A 119 13.56 -4.68 24.03
C LYS A 119 13.12 -5.61 25.17
N GLY A 120 13.01 -6.90 24.92
CA GLY A 120 12.70 -7.90 25.95
C GLY A 120 11.23 -8.03 26.33
N TYR A 121 10.31 -7.32 25.66
CA TYR A 121 8.87 -7.46 25.90
C TYR A 121 8.29 -8.76 25.34
N LEU A 122 8.98 -9.38 24.38
CA LEU A 122 8.55 -10.63 23.75
C LEU A 122 9.68 -11.64 23.75
N THR A 123 9.35 -12.89 24.03
CA THR A 123 10.22 -14.04 23.73
C THR A 123 10.21 -14.37 22.24
N SER A 124 11.20 -15.13 21.77
CA SER A 124 11.24 -15.60 20.37
C SER A 124 9.99 -16.42 20.01
N PHE A 125 9.51 -17.25 20.94
CA PHE A 125 8.29 -18.04 20.77
C PHE A 125 7.05 -17.15 20.63
N GLN A 126 6.85 -16.18 21.54
CA GLN A 126 5.72 -15.25 21.47
C GLN A 126 5.74 -14.41 20.19
N ARG A 127 6.91 -13.93 19.76
CA ARG A 127 7.07 -13.25 18.47
C ARG A 127 6.58 -14.11 17.31
N LEU A 128 7.04 -15.36 17.23
CA LEU A 128 6.67 -16.27 16.15
C LEU A 128 5.18 -16.62 16.20
N ALA A 129 4.63 -16.88 17.39
CA ALA A 129 3.22 -17.17 17.60
C ALA A 129 2.33 -16.01 17.16
N LEU A 130 2.69 -14.76 17.51
CA LEU A 130 1.96 -13.56 17.11
C LEU A 130 1.96 -13.35 15.60
N LEU A 131 3.11 -13.51 14.95
CA LEU A 131 3.24 -13.40 13.49
C LEU A 131 2.46 -14.51 12.77
N GLY A 132 2.55 -15.74 13.29
CA GLY A 132 1.79 -16.89 12.79
C GLY A 132 0.29 -16.65 12.88
N LYS A 133 -0.20 -16.18 14.03
CA LYS A 133 -1.62 -15.85 14.19
C LYS A 133 -2.07 -14.75 13.25
N GLN A 134 -1.31 -13.67 13.15
CA GLN A 134 -1.65 -12.57 12.26
C GLN A 134 -1.75 -13.04 10.81
N ARG A 135 -0.84 -13.91 10.37
CA ARG A 135 -0.87 -14.52 9.04
C ARG A 135 -2.08 -15.43 8.85
N SER A 136 -2.45 -16.23 9.85
CA SER A 136 -3.63 -17.11 9.78
C SER A 136 -4.96 -16.35 9.67
N LEU A 137 -5.02 -15.13 10.20
CA LEU A 137 -6.22 -14.28 10.14
C LEU A 137 -6.36 -13.55 8.80
N GLN A 138 -5.29 -13.46 8.02
CA GLN A 138 -5.32 -12.83 6.71
C GLN A 138 -5.94 -13.81 5.70
N ARG A 139 -7.15 -13.50 5.23
CA ARG A 139 -7.79 -14.31 4.18
C ARG A 139 -6.97 -14.28 2.87
N PRO A 140 -6.94 -15.40 2.13
CA PRO A 140 -6.40 -15.43 0.78
C PRO A 140 -7.13 -14.43 -0.12
N ILE A 141 -6.38 -13.68 -0.94
CA ILE A 141 -6.98 -12.74 -1.91
C ILE A 141 -7.87 -13.45 -2.96
N GLY A 142 -7.63 -14.75 -3.19
CA GLY A 142 -8.44 -15.59 -4.06
C GLY A 142 -9.91 -15.68 -3.64
N GLU A 143 -10.17 -15.76 -2.34
CA GLU A 143 -11.53 -15.86 -1.79
C GLU A 143 -12.36 -14.63 -2.17
N PHE A 144 -11.75 -13.44 -2.16
CA PHE A 144 -12.44 -12.21 -2.55
C PHE A 144 -12.97 -12.28 -3.99
N PHE A 145 -12.20 -12.86 -4.92
CA PHE A 145 -12.63 -12.98 -6.31
C PHE A 145 -13.73 -14.02 -6.49
N VAL A 146 -13.74 -15.08 -5.67
CA VAL A 146 -14.82 -16.08 -5.65
C VAL A 146 -16.09 -15.50 -5.05
N GLU A 147 -16.01 -14.82 -3.90
CA GLU A 147 -17.16 -14.15 -3.25
C GLU A 147 -17.81 -13.11 -4.16
N LYS A 148 -17.03 -12.45 -5.03
CA LYS A 148 -17.54 -11.48 -6.01
C LYS A 148 -18.03 -12.11 -7.31
N GLY A 149 -17.98 -13.44 -7.47
CA GLY A 149 -18.39 -14.13 -8.67
C GLY A 149 -17.48 -13.91 -9.89
N ILE A 150 -16.28 -13.36 -9.68
CA ILE A 150 -15.29 -13.10 -10.74
C ILE A 150 -14.57 -14.39 -11.13
N LEU A 151 -14.31 -15.24 -10.14
CA LEU A 151 -13.74 -16.57 -10.34
C LEU A 151 -14.71 -17.62 -9.81
N MET A 152 -14.87 -18.74 -10.50
CA MET A 152 -15.49 -19.90 -9.90
C MET A 152 -14.45 -20.68 -9.09
N SER A 153 -14.85 -21.30 -7.99
CA SER A 153 -13.95 -22.09 -7.12
C SER A 153 -13.18 -23.14 -7.91
N LYS A 154 -13.82 -23.80 -8.89
CA LYS A 154 -13.21 -24.79 -9.77
C LYS A 154 -12.10 -24.24 -10.68
N ASP A 155 -12.16 -22.95 -11.03
CA ASP A 155 -11.21 -22.32 -11.96
C ASP A 155 -9.96 -21.81 -11.24
N VAL A 156 -10.02 -21.66 -9.91
CA VAL A 156 -8.91 -21.16 -9.09
C VAL A 156 -7.69 -22.08 -9.22
N GLU A 157 -7.88 -23.40 -9.17
CA GLU A 157 -6.77 -24.36 -9.30
C GLU A 157 -6.06 -24.25 -10.65
N LEU A 158 -6.84 -24.11 -11.72
CA LEU A 158 -6.31 -23.94 -13.08
C LEU A 158 -5.50 -22.65 -13.18
N LEU A 159 -5.98 -21.56 -12.57
CA LEU A 159 -5.28 -20.28 -12.53
C LEU A 159 -3.98 -20.34 -11.74
N VAL A 160 -3.97 -21.06 -10.61
CA VAL A 160 -2.76 -21.29 -9.82
C VAL A 160 -1.73 -22.08 -10.62
N LYS A 161 -2.14 -23.12 -11.35
CA LYS A 161 -1.25 -23.87 -12.26
C LYS A 161 -0.68 -22.99 -13.36
N LYS A 162 -1.51 -22.16 -14.01
CA LYS A 162 -1.05 -21.19 -15.03
C LYS A 162 -0.05 -20.18 -14.46
N LEU A 163 -0.30 -19.68 -13.26
CA LEU A 163 0.62 -18.78 -12.55
C LEU A 163 1.97 -19.45 -12.25
N GLN A 164 1.96 -20.68 -11.73
CA GLN A 164 3.18 -21.43 -11.44
C GLN A 164 4.02 -21.64 -12.69
N LEU A 165 3.40 -22.05 -13.80
CA LEU A 165 4.07 -22.19 -15.10
C LEU A 165 4.68 -20.87 -15.57
N HIS A 166 3.93 -19.77 -15.49
CA HIS A 166 4.43 -18.43 -15.82
C HIS A 166 5.65 -18.05 -14.98
N ASN A 167 5.55 -18.21 -13.66
CA ASN A 167 6.63 -17.86 -12.72
C ASN A 167 7.87 -18.74 -12.91
N HIS A 168 7.69 -20.01 -13.28
CA HIS A 168 8.78 -20.91 -13.62
C HIS A 168 9.50 -20.47 -14.90
N LYS A 169 8.75 -20.19 -15.98
CA LYS A 169 9.32 -19.66 -17.25
C LYS A 169 10.02 -18.32 -17.06
N ALA A 170 9.44 -17.42 -16.25
CA ALA A 170 10.04 -16.14 -15.94
C ALA A 170 11.33 -16.28 -15.11
N ALA A 171 11.47 -17.34 -14.31
CA ALA A 171 12.69 -17.60 -13.55
C ALA A 171 13.82 -18.12 -14.45
N ILE A 172 13.52 -19.01 -15.40
CA ILE A 172 14.51 -19.57 -16.32
C ILE A 172 15.09 -18.48 -17.24
N LYS A 173 14.25 -17.54 -17.69
CA LYS A 173 14.66 -16.50 -18.66
C LYS A 173 15.50 -15.36 -18.07
N ILE A 174 15.75 -15.40 -16.76
CA ILE A 174 16.57 -14.42 -16.03
C ILE A 174 18.00 -14.95 -15.80
N ILE A 175 18.22 -16.25 -16.04
CA ILE A 175 19.53 -16.92 -16.03
C ILE A 175 20.04 -16.94 -17.47
#